data_AF-A0A7G2MJE5-F1
#
_entry.id   AF-A0A7G2MJE5-F1
#
_cell.length_a   1.000
_cell.length_b   1.000
_cell.length_c   1.000
_cell.angle_alpha   90.00
_cell.angle_beta   90.00
_cell.angle_gamma   90.00
#
_symmetry.space_group_name_H-M   'P 1'
#
loop_
_entity.id
_entity.type
_entity.pdbx_description
1 polymer ?
#
loop_
_entity_poly.entity_id
_entity_poly.type
_entity_poly.pdbx_seq_one_letter_code
_entity_poly.pdbx_strand_id
1 'polypeptide(L)'
;MKNKFLLLLILGVTFFASCNDDDDDKVRTYNGDSLSLSVGGINFSDREAVLNGSVLTLKQALPGENETEFTIIREGNKITGVNSNANREVALNGTIDGDKLGLNLTLKVKSSMKAKWDVKKLFLNVEPEYIVEEGEPELVGLVGMLGSMVSYIMPNISFEEDGNIVAYYCKDMANMGNPEAYENSPKGMALYNVVDNKIYIALNLSGIVEDATTPKAESSIGRSDYNPLTSLMAMVDTGLPLYLRDGEEGLKEVYVDREMMLPVVKMLPSLLSAYGDKLGDYKETLEQIVAALVPLVENSEVVELGLQLAPYTEIPTPATNVQSLSKMIENASLKFVK
;
A
#
# COMPACT_ATOMS: atom_id res chain seq x y z
N MET A 1 -68.09 17.93 8.05
CA MET A 1 -67.09 17.19 8.84
C MET A 1 -65.70 17.69 8.48
N LYS A 2 -65.33 18.86 9.00
CA LYS A 2 -64.00 19.48 8.91
C LYS A 2 -63.50 19.56 10.36
N ASN A 3 -62.22 19.25 10.62
CA ASN A 3 -61.57 19.18 11.95
C ASN A 3 -61.31 17.79 12.54
N LYS A 4 -61.01 16.76 11.73
CA LYS A 4 -60.34 15.54 12.23
C LYS A 4 -58.91 15.34 11.71
N PHE A 5 -58.52 16.02 10.64
CA PHE A 5 -57.15 15.94 10.08
C PHE A 5 -56.14 16.83 10.82
N LEU A 6 -56.57 17.98 11.35
CA LEU A 6 -55.68 18.90 12.08
C LEU A 6 -55.31 18.38 13.48
N LEU A 7 -56.16 17.55 14.10
CA LEU A 7 -55.87 16.91 15.40
C LEU A 7 -54.84 15.77 15.26
N LEU A 8 -54.84 15.06 14.14
CA LEU A 8 -53.84 14.03 13.81
C LEU A 8 -52.47 14.63 13.45
N LEU A 9 -52.45 15.85 12.90
CA LEU A 9 -51.19 16.55 12.61
C LEU A 9 -50.54 17.13 13.89
N ILE A 10 -51.31 17.44 14.94
CA ILE A 10 -50.79 17.97 16.22
C ILE A 10 -50.41 16.84 17.20
N LEU A 11 -51.05 15.67 17.12
CA LEU A 11 -50.68 14.47 17.90
C LEU A 11 -49.48 13.70 17.32
N GLY A 12 -49.08 13.96 16.07
CA GLY A 12 -47.88 13.38 15.45
C GLY A 12 -46.57 14.10 15.77
N VAL A 13 -46.63 15.28 16.42
CA VAL A 13 -45.44 16.08 16.80
C VAL A 13 -44.96 15.75 18.22
N THR A 14 -45.66 14.88 18.96
CA THR A 14 -45.32 14.51 20.36
C THR A 14 -44.64 13.15 20.51
N PHE A 15 -44.14 12.53 19.42
CA PHE A 15 -43.34 11.29 19.49
C PHE A 15 -41.91 11.39 18.94
N PHE A 16 -41.42 12.60 18.66
CA PHE A 16 -39.97 12.88 18.61
C PHE A 16 -39.56 13.71 19.83
N ALA A 17 -39.93 13.21 21.01
CA ALA A 17 -39.10 13.33 22.20
C ALA A 17 -38.39 11.98 22.39
N SER A 18 -37.55 11.60 21.42
CA SER A 18 -36.49 10.64 21.69
C SER A 18 -35.31 11.48 22.13
N CYS A 19 -34.92 11.30 23.40
CA CYS A 19 -33.90 11.99 24.16
C CYS A 19 -33.12 13.05 23.37
N ASN A 20 -33.41 14.31 23.69
CA ASN A 20 -32.40 15.35 23.75
C ASN A 20 -31.42 14.92 24.86
N ASP A 21 -30.61 13.91 24.60
CA ASP A 21 -29.65 13.34 25.55
C ASP A 21 -28.49 14.33 25.63
N ASP A 22 -28.25 14.84 26.84
CA ASP A 22 -27.23 15.80 27.27
C ASP A 22 -25.76 15.33 27.00
N ASP A 23 -25.54 14.50 25.98
CA ASP A 23 -24.26 13.92 25.59
C ASP A 23 -23.66 14.52 24.31
N ASP A 24 -24.31 15.52 23.71
CA ASP A 24 -23.80 16.20 22.51
C ASP A 24 -22.60 17.14 22.78
N ASP A 25 -22.38 17.53 24.04
CA ASP A 25 -21.24 18.37 24.45
C ASP A 25 -20.02 17.58 24.96
N LYS A 26 -20.10 16.24 25.02
CA LYS A 26 -18.98 15.41 25.48
C LYS A 26 -18.18 14.86 24.30
N VAL A 27 -16.90 15.23 24.26
CA VAL A 27 -15.93 14.62 23.35
C VAL A 27 -15.84 13.12 23.64
N ARG A 28 -16.15 12.30 22.62
CA ARG A 28 -16.02 10.84 22.68
C ARG A 28 -14.85 10.38 21.82
N THR A 29 -14.03 9.49 22.38
CA THR A 29 -12.90 8.87 21.66
C THR A 29 -13.20 7.39 21.49
N TYR A 30 -13.06 6.90 20.27
CA TYR A 30 -13.23 5.50 19.89
C TYR A 30 -11.89 4.96 19.39
N ASN A 31 -11.45 3.84 19.94
CA ASN A 31 -10.25 3.10 19.54
C ASN A 31 -10.38 1.62 19.94
N GLY A 32 -9.47 0.77 19.43
CA GLY A 32 -9.49 -0.67 19.71
C GLY A 32 -10.87 -1.28 19.42
N ASP A 33 -11.40 -2.05 20.36
CA ASP A 33 -12.69 -2.76 20.21
C ASP A 33 -13.92 -1.85 20.05
N SER A 34 -13.79 -0.55 20.37
CA SER A 34 -14.86 0.44 20.24
C SER A 34 -14.92 1.08 18.84
N LEU A 35 -13.94 0.82 17.96
CA LEU A 35 -13.89 1.35 16.61
C LEU A 35 -13.73 0.22 15.58
N SER A 36 -14.64 0.15 14.61
CA SER A 36 -14.37 -0.54 13.36
C SER A 36 -14.23 0.48 12.24
N LEU A 37 -13.15 0.38 11.47
CA LEU A 37 -12.89 1.26 10.35
C LEU A 37 -12.52 0.43 9.13
N SER A 38 -13.24 0.65 8.03
CA SER A 38 -12.91 0.10 6.73
C SER A 38 -12.79 1.21 5.69
N VAL A 39 -11.81 1.11 4.80
CA VAL A 39 -11.64 2.02 3.65
C VAL A 39 -11.48 1.17 2.41
N GLY A 40 -12.32 1.38 1.40
CA GLY A 40 -12.19 0.67 0.12
C GLY A 40 -12.17 -0.87 0.24
N GLY A 41 -12.79 -1.43 1.29
CA GLY A 41 -12.81 -2.86 1.58
C GLY A 41 -11.65 -3.38 2.45
N ILE A 42 -10.67 -2.55 2.80
CA ILE A 42 -9.59 -2.90 3.73
C ILE A 42 -9.97 -2.46 5.15
N ASN A 43 -9.84 -3.37 6.11
CA ASN A 43 -10.04 -3.07 7.52
C ASN A 43 -8.76 -2.50 8.11
N PHE A 44 -8.87 -1.39 8.83
CA PHE A 44 -7.78 -0.76 9.55
C PHE A 44 -7.96 -1.00 11.05
N SER A 45 -6.96 -1.61 11.69
CA SER A 45 -6.90 -1.75 13.15
C SER A 45 -6.13 -0.58 13.77
N ASP A 46 -6.25 -0.44 15.09
CA ASP A 46 -5.41 0.47 15.89
C ASP A 46 -5.52 1.95 15.46
N ARG A 47 -6.71 2.34 15.01
CA ARG A 47 -7.07 3.71 14.69
C ARG A 47 -7.84 4.37 15.81
N GLU A 48 -7.88 5.69 15.75
CA GLU A 48 -8.62 6.52 16.69
C GLU A 48 -9.59 7.42 15.95
N ALA A 49 -10.80 7.54 16.49
CA ALA A 49 -11.82 8.46 16.05
C ALA A 49 -12.27 9.33 17.23
N VAL A 50 -12.27 10.64 17.05
CA VAL A 50 -12.70 11.61 18.05
C VAL A 50 -13.96 12.31 17.55
N LEU A 51 -15.08 12.08 18.24
CA LEU A 51 -16.37 12.70 17.97
C LEU A 51 -16.57 13.87 18.94
N ASN A 52 -16.66 15.08 18.39
CA ASN A 52 -16.90 16.31 19.14
C ASN A 52 -18.08 17.06 18.49
N GLY A 53 -19.27 16.95 19.07
CA GLY A 53 -20.50 17.47 18.47
C GLY A 53 -20.74 16.93 17.05
N SER A 54 -20.81 17.82 16.05
CA SER A 54 -20.99 17.48 14.64
C SER A 54 -19.68 17.21 13.88
N VAL A 55 -18.54 17.15 14.56
CA VAL A 55 -17.23 16.94 13.95
C VAL A 55 -16.68 15.58 14.36
N LEU A 56 -16.36 14.74 13.38
CA LEU A 56 -15.67 13.46 13.57
C LEU A 56 -14.27 13.56 12.98
N THR A 57 -13.25 13.48 13.82
CA THR A 57 -11.85 13.46 13.41
C THR A 57 -11.34 12.03 13.44
N LEU A 58 -10.87 11.51 12.31
CA LEU A 58 -10.27 10.18 12.23
C LEU A 58 -8.76 10.31 12.09
N LYS A 59 -8.00 9.73 13.02
CA LYS A 59 -6.54 9.70 12.96
C LYS A 59 -6.09 8.57 12.04
N GLN A 60 -5.24 8.91 11.07
CA GLN A 60 -4.64 7.96 10.11
C GLN A 60 -5.68 7.08 9.40
N ALA A 61 -6.82 7.69 9.05
CA ALA A 61 -7.88 7.01 8.32
C ALA A 61 -7.46 6.62 6.91
N LEU A 62 -6.58 7.41 6.29
CA LEU A 62 -6.12 7.24 4.93
C LEU A 62 -4.58 7.27 4.89
N PRO A 63 -3.95 6.55 3.94
CA PRO A 63 -2.50 6.56 3.79
C PRO A 63 -1.97 8.00 3.64
N GLY A 64 -0.93 8.34 4.38
CA GLY A 64 -0.27 9.65 4.32
C GLY A 64 -0.99 10.81 4.98
N GLU A 65 -2.16 10.58 5.61
CA GLU A 65 -2.88 11.63 6.33
C GLU A 65 -2.80 11.39 7.83
N ASN A 66 -2.35 12.40 8.57
CA ASN A 66 -2.35 12.32 10.04
C ASN A 66 -3.78 12.27 10.58
N GLU A 67 -4.66 13.12 10.06
CA GLU A 67 -6.06 13.24 10.49
C GLU A 67 -6.95 13.58 9.28
N THR A 68 -8.15 13.02 9.29
CA THR A 68 -9.22 13.36 8.35
C THR A 68 -10.45 13.80 9.13
N GLU A 69 -10.84 15.06 8.95
CA GLU A 69 -12.00 15.64 9.63
C GLU A 69 -13.25 15.59 8.75
N PHE A 70 -14.36 15.13 9.33
CA PHE A 70 -15.69 15.13 8.72
C PHE A 70 -16.64 15.98 9.54
N THR A 71 -17.31 16.92 8.87
CA THR A 71 -18.59 17.42 9.39
C THR A 71 -19.65 16.36 9.13
N ILE A 72 -20.28 15.85 10.18
CA ILE A 72 -21.22 14.74 10.10
C ILE A 72 -22.68 15.20 10.15
N ILE A 73 -23.53 14.52 9.39
CA ILE A 73 -24.99 14.59 9.47
C ILE A 73 -25.46 13.34 10.21
N ARG A 74 -26.27 13.52 11.25
CA ARG A 74 -26.81 12.42 12.06
C ARG A 74 -28.28 12.17 11.76
N GLU A 75 -28.63 10.91 11.57
CA GLU A 75 -30.01 10.43 11.43
C GLU A 75 -30.21 9.21 12.35
N GLY A 76 -30.71 9.47 13.57
CA GLY A 76 -30.76 8.45 14.62
C GLY A 76 -29.35 7.98 14.98
N ASN A 77 -29.10 6.69 14.84
CA ASN A 77 -27.79 6.09 15.10
C ASN A 77 -26.83 6.11 13.90
N LYS A 78 -27.27 6.60 12.75
CA LYS A 78 -26.44 6.68 11.53
C LYS A 78 -25.78 8.03 11.41
N ILE A 79 -24.55 8.02 10.92
CA ILE A 79 -23.79 9.23 10.62
C ILE A 79 -23.27 9.18 9.18
N THR A 80 -23.31 10.31 8.49
CA THR A 80 -22.74 10.46 7.15
C THR A 80 -21.90 11.72 7.07
N GLY A 81 -20.93 11.76 6.17
CA GLY A 81 -20.10 12.96 5.95
C GLY A 81 -19.30 12.85 4.68
N VAL A 82 -18.78 13.97 4.19
CA VAL A 82 -17.87 13.99 3.04
C VAL A 82 -16.69 14.89 3.36
N ASN A 83 -15.48 14.38 3.11
CA ASN A 83 -14.24 15.15 3.14
C ASN A 83 -13.63 15.13 1.74
N SER A 84 -13.19 16.27 1.22
CA SER A 84 -12.54 16.32 -0.09
C SER A 84 -11.43 17.36 -0.13
N ASN A 85 -10.41 17.07 -0.93
CA ASN A 85 -9.35 17.99 -1.32
C ASN A 85 -9.11 17.88 -2.84
N ALA A 86 -8.02 18.47 -3.33
CA ALA A 86 -7.68 18.43 -4.75
C ALA A 86 -7.40 17.02 -5.29
N ASN A 87 -6.91 16.11 -4.44
CA ASN A 87 -6.44 14.78 -4.84
C ASN A 87 -7.47 13.69 -4.62
N ARG A 88 -8.50 13.91 -3.80
CA ARG A 88 -9.49 12.89 -3.46
C ARG A 88 -10.79 13.43 -2.88
N GLU A 89 -11.78 12.56 -2.83
CA GLU A 89 -13.00 12.68 -2.02
C GLU A 89 -13.22 11.41 -1.23
N VAL A 90 -13.66 11.53 0.02
CA VAL A 90 -13.98 10.41 0.90
C VAL A 90 -15.38 10.63 1.44
N ALA A 91 -16.26 9.68 1.17
CA ALA A 91 -17.57 9.61 1.79
C ALA A 91 -17.50 8.71 3.02
N LEU A 92 -18.02 9.21 4.14
CA LEU A 92 -18.13 8.50 5.40
C LEU A 92 -19.57 8.01 5.57
N ASN A 93 -19.71 6.72 5.86
CA ASN A 93 -20.94 6.11 6.36
C ASN A 93 -20.63 5.41 7.68
N GLY A 94 -21.37 5.75 8.73
CA GLY A 94 -21.12 5.18 10.05
C GLY A 94 -22.38 4.87 10.84
N THR A 95 -22.21 4.04 11.86
CA THR A 95 -23.25 3.70 12.85
C THR A 95 -22.66 3.81 14.25
N ILE A 96 -23.36 4.51 15.13
CA ILE A 96 -23.06 4.59 16.57
C ILE A 96 -23.98 3.59 17.28
N ASP A 97 -23.42 2.58 17.92
CA ASP A 97 -24.18 1.59 18.69
C ASP A 97 -23.64 1.54 20.13
N GLY A 98 -24.29 2.31 21.01
CA GLY A 98 -23.80 2.52 22.38
C GLY A 98 -22.42 3.16 22.42
N ASP A 99 -21.44 2.40 22.92
CA ASP A 99 -20.03 2.76 23.02
C ASP A 99 -19.21 2.41 21.77
N LYS A 100 -19.82 1.78 20.77
CA LYS A 100 -19.15 1.37 19.53
C LYS A 100 -19.44 2.30 18.37
N LEU A 101 -18.41 2.54 17.55
CA LEU A 101 -18.49 3.28 16.31
C LEU A 101 -18.03 2.38 15.15
N GLY A 102 -18.94 2.08 14.23
CA GLY A 102 -18.60 1.39 12.98
C GLY A 102 -18.55 2.38 11.82
N LEU A 103 -17.45 2.40 11.07
CA LEU A 103 -17.20 3.31 9.96
C LEU A 103 -16.83 2.56 8.68
N ASN A 104 -17.43 3.00 7.58
CA ASN A 104 -17.07 2.61 6.23
C ASN A 104 -16.79 3.87 5.42
N LEU A 105 -15.56 3.99 4.94
CA LEU A 105 -15.12 5.08 4.08
C LEU A 105 -15.02 4.61 2.64
N THR A 106 -15.66 5.36 1.74
CA THR A 106 -15.53 5.20 0.30
C THR A 106 -14.60 6.27 -0.24
N LEU A 107 -13.40 5.87 -0.63
CA LEU A 107 -12.40 6.74 -1.26
C LEU A 107 -12.69 6.88 -2.76
N LYS A 108 -12.52 8.10 -3.28
CA LYS A 108 -12.53 8.43 -4.70
C LYS A 108 -11.33 9.31 -5.02
N VAL A 109 -10.31 8.75 -5.65
CA VAL A 109 -9.09 9.45 -6.05
C VAL A 109 -9.34 10.33 -7.28
N LYS A 110 -8.85 11.56 -7.22
CA LYS A 110 -8.90 12.60 -8.26
C LYS A 110 -7.52 12.90 -8.87
N SER A 111 -6.44 12.43 -8.23
CA SER A 111 -5.06 12.67 -8.65
C SER A 111 -4.76 12.16 -10.06
N SER A 112 -3.73 12.74 -10.70
CA SER A 112 -3.24 12.29 -12.02
C SER A 112 -2.63 10.89 -12.01
N MET A 113 -2.33 10.33 -10.84
CA MET A 113 -1.85 8.95 -10.73
C MET A 113 -2.94 7.95 -11.05
N LYS A 114 -4.23 8.33 -10.94
CA LYS A 114 -5.38 7.48 -11.27
C LYS A 114 -5.38 7.14 -12.76
N ALA A 115 -4.70 6.05 -13.09
CA ALA A 115 -4.58 5.50 -14.43
C ALA A 115 -4.00 4.09 -14.34
N LYS A 116 -4.04 3.40 -15.48
CA LYS A 116 -3.20 2.24 -15.73
C LYS A 116 -1.86 2.71 -16.27
N TRP A 117 -0.78 2.08 -15.81
CA TRP A 117 0.60 2.42 -16.15
C TRP A 117 1.35 1.18 -16.61
N ASP A 118 2.12 1.31 -17.69
CA ASP A 118 3.09 0.29 -18.07
C ASP A 118 4.32 0.39 -17.16
N VAL A 119 4.75 -0.72 -16.60
CA VAL A 119 6.01 -0.78 -15.84
C VAL A 119 7.15 -0.97 -16.83
N LYS A 120 8.15 -0.08 -16.79
CA LYS A 120 9.28 -0.09 -17.75
C LYS A 120 10.55 -0.64 -17.14
N LYS A 121 10.91 -0.19 -15.94
CA LYS A 121 12.13 -0.63 -15.25
C LYS A 121 12.01 -0.49 -13.73
N LEU A 122 12.72 -1.35 -13.00
CA LEU A 122 13.19 -1.08 -11.65
C LEU A 122 14.58 -0.44 -11.77
N PHE A 123 14.85 0.58 -10.97
CA PHE A 123 16.14 1.26 -10.96
C PHE A 123 16.69 1.39 -9.55
N LEU A 124 18.02 1.44 -9.45
CA LEU A 124 18.76 1.86 -8.29
C LEU A 124 19.72 2.96 -8.73
N ASN A 125 19.46 4.19 -8.31
CA ASN A 125 20.37 5.31 -8.52
C ASN A 125 21.23 5.48 -7.27
N VAL A 126 22.53 5.72 -7.45
CA VAL A 126 23.48 5.92 -6.37
C VAL A 126 24.42 7.07 -6.73
N GLU A 127 24.57 8.04 -5.83
CA GLU A 127 25.54 9.13 -5.98
C GLU A 127 26.41 9.29 -4.72
N PRO A 128 27.73 9.54 -4.86
CA PRO A 128 28.50 9.43 -6.10
C PRO A 128 28.48 8.00 -6.66
N GLU A 129 28.89 7.82 -7.91
CA GLU A 129 28.92 6.50 -8.55
C GLU A 129 29.66 5.49 -7.67
N TYR A 130 29.00 4.39 -7.32
CA TYR A 130 29.54 3.38 -6.42
C TYR A 130 30.63 2.58 -7.14
N ILE A 131 31.88 2.76 -6.70
CA ILE A 131 33.02 1.99 -7.22
C ILE A 131 33.01 0.64 -6.52
N VAL A 132 32.75 -0.42 -7.28
CA VAL A 132 32.77 -1.81 -6.80
C VAL A 132 34.22 -2.26 -6.63
N GLU A 133 34.60 -2.65 -5.42
CA GLU A 133 35.94 -3.21 -5.17
C GLU A 133 36.06 -4.64 -5.72
N GLU A 134 37.28 -5.08 -6.01
CA GLU A 134 37.54 -6.42 -6.55
C GLU A 134 37.05 -7.51 -5.57
N GLY A 135 36.05 -8.29 -5.98
CA GLY A 135 35.43 -9.34 -5.16
C GLY A 135 34.13 -8.92 -4.46
N GLU A 136 33.70 -7.66 -4.58
CA GLU A 136 32.38 -7.22 -4.11
C GLU A 136 31.28 -7.44 -5.18
N PRO A 137 30.03 -7.70 -4.76
CA PRO A 137 28.93 -7.83 -5.69
C PRO A 137 28.57 -6.48 -6.33
N GLU A 138 28.43 -6.46 -7.66
CA GLU A 138 28.01 -5.28 -8.44
C GLU A 138 26.50 -5.02 -8.29
N LEU A 139 26.09 -4.45 -7.14
CA LEU A 139 24.67 -4.30 -6.78
C LEU A 139 23.87 -3.43 -7.75
N VAL A 140 24.44 -2.33 -8.24
CA VAL A 140 23.78 -1.44 -9.22
C VAL A 140 23.54 -2.19 -10.53
N GLY A 141 24.54 -2.94 -11.00
CA GLY A 141 24.42 -3.78 -12.18
C GLY A 141 23.40 -4.90 -12.01
N LEU A 142 23.37 -5.56 -10.85
CA LEU A 142 22.36 -6.57 -10.49
C LEU A 142 20.94 -5.99 -10.53
N VAL A 143 20.71 -4.84 -9.88
CA VAL A 143 19.39 -4.20 -9.90
C VAL A 143 19.03 -3.74 -11.31
N GLY A 144 19.98 -3.22 -12.09
CA GLY A 144 19.75 -2.88 -13.49
C GLY A 144 19.31 -4.09 -14.32
N MET A 145 19.95 -5.24 -14.12
CA MET A 145 19.58 -6.49 -14.80
C MET A 145 18.17 -6.96 -14.39
N LEU A 146 17.91 -7.11 -13.08
CA LEU A 146 16.58 -7.49 -12.58
C LEU A 146 15.51 -6.48 -13.00
N GLY A 147 15.87 -5.21 -13.03
CA GLY A 147 14.97 -4.15 -13.39
C GLY A 147 14.58 -4.11 -14.84
N SER A 148 15.41 -4.64 -15.76
CA SER A 148 14.99 -4.86 -17.14
C SER A 148 13.95 -5.98 -17.29
N MET A 149 13.88 -6.90 -16.31
CA MET A 149 12.93 -8.01 -16.34
C MET A 149 11.59 -7.68 -15.70
N VAL A 150 11.50 -6.60 -14.91
CA VAL A 150 10.29 -6.28 -14.15
C VAL A 150 9.08 -6.06 -15.07
N SER A 151 9.29 -5.53 -16.29
CA SER A 151 8.22 -5.34 -17.27
C SER A 151 7.65 -6.64 -17.83
N TYR A 152 8.36 -7.76 -17.69
CA TYR A 152 7.85 -9.10 -18.02
C TYR A 152 7.19 -9.75 -16.81
N ILE A 153 7.68 -9.48 -15.60
CA ILE A 153 7.13 -10.03 -14.36
C ILE A 153 5.83 -9.33 -13.99
N MET A 154 5.78 -8.01 -14.08
CA MET A 154 4.65 -7.16 -13.75
C MET A 154 4.50 -6.09 -14.84
N PRO A 155 3.89 -6.42 -15.98
CA PRO A 155 3.86 -5.52 -17.13
C PRO A 155 3.14 -4.20 -16.88
N ASN A 156 2.11 -4.20 -16.04
CA ASN A 156 1.37 -2.98 -15.74
C ASN A 156 0.82 -2.97 -14.31
N ILE A 157 0.56 -1.76 -13.84
CA ILE A 157 -0.03 -1.47 -12.54
C ILE A 157 -1.15 -0.44 -12.74
N SER A 158 -2.29 -0.67 -12.11
CA SER A 158 -3.42 0.24 -12.11
C SER A 158 -3.58 0.89 -10.75
N PHE A 159 -3.64 2.21 -10.76
CA PHE A 159 -4.06 3.03 -9.63
C PHE A 159 -5.53 3.40 -9.86
N GLU A 160 -6.42 2.71 -9.16
CA GLU A 160 -7.86 2.77 -9.42
C GLU A 160 -8.54 3.97 -8.77
N GLU A 161 -9.75 4.29 -9.25
CA GLU A 161 -10.53 5.41 -8.71
C GLU A 161 -10.90 5.22 -7.23
N ASP A 162 -11.17 3.98 -6.81
CA ASP A 162 -11.52 3.65 -5.43
C ASP A 162 -10.30 3.60 -4.49
N GLY A 163 -9.12 3.98 -4.99
CA GLY A 163 -7.87 3.95 -4.26
C GLY A 163 -7.20 2.59 -4.22
N ASN A 164 -7.75 1.54 -4.83
CA ASN A 164 -7.03 0.27 -4.93
C ASN A 164 -5.85 0.35 -5.88
N ILE A 165 -4.81 -0.41 -5.57
CA ILE A 165 -3.75 -0.74 -6.51
C ILE A 165 -4.00 -2.17 -7.01
N VAL A 166 -3.99 -2.35 -8.33
CA VAL A 166 -4.10 -3.66 -8.98
C VAL A 166 -2.88 -3.87 -9.87
N ALA A 167 -2.11 -4.91 -9.60
CA ALA A 167 -0.97 -5.30 -10.43
C ALA A 167 -1.41 -6.36 -11.44
N TYR A 168 -1.03 -6.21 -12.71
CA TYR A 168 -1.07 -7.31 -13.66
C TYR A 168 0.31 -7.97 -13.68
N TYR A 169 0.38 -9.23 -13.29
CA TYR A 169 1.65 -9.90 -13.02
C TYR A 169 1.65 -11.35 -13.51
N CYS A 170 2.85 -11.88 -13.75
CA CYS A 170 3.08 -13.25 -14.14
C CYS A 170 2.99 -14.14 -12.89
N LYS A 171 1.95 -14.97 -12.81
CA LYS A 171 1.75 -15.94 -11.73
C LYS A 171 2.48 -17.25 -11.97
N ASP A 172 2.85 -17.52 -13.22
CA ASP A 172 3.55 -18.73 -13.64
C ASP A 172 4.81 -18.38 -14.43
N MET A 173 5.91 -18.23 -13.69
CA MET A 173 7.22 -17.86 -14.26
C MET A 173 7.74 -18.89 -15.27
N ALA A 174 7.34 -20.15 -15.17
CA ALA A 174 7.76 -21.18 -16.12
C ALA A 174 7.13 -20.97 -17.51
N ASN A 175 5.96 -20.33 -17.56
CA ASN A 175 5.22 -19.99 -18.78
C ASN A 175 5.24 -18.48 -19.08
N MET A 176 6.20 -17.75 -18.53
CA MET A 176 6.34 -16.31 -18.74
C MET A 176 6.39 -15.96 -20.24
N GLY A 177 5.52 -15.04 -20.63
CA GLY A 177 5.29 -14.64 -22.03
C GLY A 177 4.06 -15.30 -22.68
N ASN A 178 3.45 -16.31 -22.07
CA ASN A 178 2.10 -16.76 -22.42
C ASN A 178 1.07 -15.87 -21.71
N PRO A 179 0.06 -15.30 -22.40
CA PRO A 179 -1.00 -14.49 -21.77
C PRO A 179 -1.73 -15.17 -20.60
N GLU A 180 -1.87 -16.51 -20.63
CA GLU A 180 -2.52 -17.28 -19.57
C GLU A 180 -1.68 -17.36 -18.28
N ALA A 181 -0.37 -17.09 -18.37
CA ALA A 181 0.53 -17.05 -17.22
C ALA A 181 0.41 -15.75 -16.41
N TYR A 182 -0.51 -14.86 -16.78
CA TYR A 182 -0.68 -13.56 -16.15
C TYR A 182 -2.10 -13.37 -15.62
N GLU A 183 -2.20 -12.64 -14.52
CA GLU A 183 -3.47 -12.24 -13.95
C GLU A 183 -3.39 -10.91 -13.22
N ASN A 184 -4.55 -10.36 -12.89
CA ASN A 184 -4.64 -9.20 -12.01
C ASN A 184 -4.63 -9.67 -10.57
N SER A 185 -3.92 -8.94 -9.71
CA SER A 185 -4.04 -9.11 -8.26
C SER A 185 -5.49 -8.82 -7.83
N PRO A 186 -5.98 -9.48 -6.75
CA PRO A 186 -7.26 -9.13 -6.17
C PRO A 186 -7.29 -7.67 -5.69
N LYS A 187 -8.49 -7.06 -5.67
CA LYS A 187 -8.69 -5.78 -4.97
C LYS A 187 -8.58 -5.98 -3.46
N GLY A 188 -8.28 -4.90 -2.74
CA GLY A 188 -8.12 -4.91 -1.28
C GLY A 188 -6.75 -5.39 -0.80
N MET A 189 -5.79 -5.58 -1.72
CA MET A 189 -4.40 -5.93 -1.38
C MET A 189 -3.57 -4.70 -1.02
N ALA A 190 -3.80 -3.57 -1.69
CA ALA A 190 -3.15 -2.31 -1.39
C ALA A 190 -4.07 -1.13 -1.72
N LEU A 191 -3.99 -0.09 -0.89
CA LEU A 191 -4.65 1.19 -1.11
C LEU A 191 -3.61 2.28 -1.27
N TYR A 192 -3.91 3.27 -2.11
CA TYR A 192 -3.09 4.46 -2.26
C TYR A 192 -3.87 5.75 -1.99
N ASN A 193 -3.12 6.75 -1.57
CA ASN A 193 -3.56 8.14 -1.49
C ASN A 193 -2.41 9.05 -1.94
N VAL A 194 -2.73 10.25 -2.41
CA VAL A 194 -1.72 11.22 -2.87
C VAL A 194 -1.76 12.46 -1.99
N VAL A 195 -0.66 12.71 -1.29
CA VAL A 195 -0.49 13.83 -0.35
C VAL A 195 0.87 14.48 -0.64
N ASP A 196 0.90 15.81 -0.78
CA ASP A 196 2.12 16.60 -0.99
C ASP A 196 3.06 16.04 -2.08
N ASN A 197 2.48 15.66 -3.22
CA ASN A 197 3.21 15.08 -4.37
C ASN A 197 3.94 13.76 -4.07
N LYS A 198 3.52 13.05 -3.02
CA LYS A 198 3.92 11.67 -2.72
C LYS A 198 2.74 10.73 -2.85
N ILE A 199 3.01 9.49 -3.22
CA ILE A 199 2.04 8.40 -3.11
C ILE A 199 2.28 7.71 -1.79
N TYR A 200 1.23 7.55 -0.99
CA TYR A 200 1.28 6.74 0.22
C TYR A 200 0.55 5.43 -0.03
N ILE A 201 1.20 4.31 0.23
CA ILE A 201 0.65 2.97 -0.01
C ILE A 201 0.42 2.26 1.32
N ALA A 202 -0.83 1.94 1.63
CA ALA A 202 -1.15 0.99 2.71
C ALA A 202 -1.28 -0.41 2.12
N LEU A 203 -0.63 -1.38 2.76
CA LEU A 203 -0.62 -2.78 2.34
C LEU A 203 -1.50 -3.61 3.27
N ASN A 204 -2.40 -4.40 2.69
CA ASN A 204 -3.08 -5.46 3.42
C ASN A 204 -2.18 -6.70 3.47
N LEU A 205 -1.18 -6.67 4.35
CA LEU A 205 -0.19 -7.74 4.48
C LEU A 205 -0.86 -9.11 4.75
N SER A 206 -1.92 -9.14 5.54
CA SER A 206 -2.66 -10.36 5.84
C SER A 206 -3.32 -10.96 4.59
N GLY A 207 -4.00 -10.12 3.79
CA GLY A 207 -4.60 -10.54 2.52
C GLY A 207 -3.57 -11.00 1.50
N ILE A 208 -2.45 -10.28 1.39
CA ILE A 208 -1.35 -10.63 0.47
C ILE A 208 -0.75 -11.99 0.83
N VAL A 209 -0.49 -12.23 2.12
CA VAL A 209 0.06 -13.51 2.58
C VAL A 209 -0.93 -14.66 2.35
N GLU A 210 -2.22 -14.44 2.60
CA GLU A 210 -3.26 -15.44 2.35
C GLU A 210 -3.35 -15.81 0.86
N ASP A 211 -3.34 -14.82 -0.03
CA ASP A 211 -3.36 -15.02 -1.48
C ASP A 211 -2.10 -15.77 -1.96
N ALA A 212 -0.91 -15.28 -1.57
CA ALA A 212 0.38 -15.84 -2.00
C ALA A 212 0.62 -17.28 -1.50
N THR A 213 -0.03 -17.67 -0.40
CA THR A 213 0.14 -19.00 0.16
C THR A 213 -0.96 -19.97 -0.28
N THR A 214 -1.89 -19.60 -1.16
CA THR A 214 -3.02 -20.49 -1.52
C THR A 214 -2.69 -21.39 -2.74
N PRO A 215 -2.84 -22.74 -2.63
CA PRO A 215 -3.25 -23.50 -1.44
C PRO A 215 -2.13 -23.58 -0.40
N LYS A 216 -2.50 -23.40 0.88
CA LYS A 216 -1.61 -23.24 2.05
C LYS A 216 -0.35 -24.10 1.96
N ALA A 217 0.80 -23.47 1.73
CA ALA A 217 2.10 -24.11 1.95
C ALA A 217 2.25 -24.49 3.44
N GLU A 218 2.80 -25.67 3.71
CA GLU A 218 2.93 -26.26 5.06
C GLU A 218 3.90 -25.52 6.00
N SER A 219 4.46 -24.38 5.60
CA SER A 219 5.40 -23.61 6.42
C SER A 219 4.88 -22.20 6.68
N SER A 220 4.26 -22.03 7.84
CA SER A 220 4.02 -20.72 8.44
C SER A 220 5.35 -20.18 8.99
N ILE A 221 5.82 -19.07 8.43
CA ILE A 221 6.95 -18.32 8.98
C ILE A 221 6.52 -17.81 10.35
N GLY A 222 7.02 -18.48 11.39
CA GLY A 222 6.72 -18.20 12.79
C GLY A 222 7.17 -16.79 13.19
N ARG A 223 6.21 -16.00 13.66
CA ARG A 223 6.43 -14.74 14.37
C ARG A 223 7.01 -15.06 15.75
N SER A 224 8.20 -14.56 16.07
CA SER A 224 8.80 -14.63 17.41
C SER A 224 8.70 -13.28 18.12
N ASP A 225 8.77 -13.30 19.44
CA ASP A 225 8.43 -12.19 20.36
C ASP A 225 9.46 -11.04 20.43
N TYR A 226 10.39 -10.95 19.47
CA TYR A 226 11.24 -9.78 19.25
C TYR A 226 11.20 -9.43 17.77
N ASN A 227 10.57 -8.32 17.41
CA ASN A 227 10.23 -8.04 16.02
C ASN A 227 10.96 -6.80 15.47
N PRO A 228 12.13 -6.97 14.83
CA PRO A 228 12.75 -5.92 14.01
C PRO A 228 11.75 -5.29 13.00
N LEU A 229 10.76 -6.05 12.53
CA LEU A 229 9.73 -5.57 11.62
C LEU A 229 8.77 -4.55 12.24
N THR A 230 8.77 -4.29 13.56
CA THR A 230 7.88 -3.29 14.16
C THR A 230 8.06 -1.90 13.52
N SER A 231 9.28 -1.51 13.17
CA SER A 231 9.55 -0.25 12.47
C SER A 231 8.98 -0.25 11.05
N LEU A 232 9.05 -1.39 10.35
CA LEU A 232 8.45 -1.58 9.04
C LEU A 232 6.91 -1.59 9.13
N MET A 233 6.36 -2.21 10.17
CA MET A 233 4.92 -2.26 10.45
C MET A 233 4.37 -0.85 10.74
N ALA A 234 5.10 -0.03 11.52
CA ALA A 234 4.73 1.37 11.75
C ALA A 234 4.74 2.21 10.46
N MET A 235 5.66 1.94 9.52
CA MET A 235 5.64 2.58 8.20
C MET A 235 4.46 2.10 7.34
N VAL A 236 4.07 0.82 7.45
CA VAL A 236 2.85 0.31 6.80
C VAL A 236 1.59 0.94 7.41
N ASP A 237 1.58 1.21 8.72
CA ASP A 237 0.43 1.80 9.41
C ASP A 237 0.13 3.21 8.90
N THR A 238 1.14 4.03 8.62
CA THR A 238 0.92 5.38 8.05
C THR A 238 0.78 5.38 6.53
N GLY A 239 1.01 4.23 5.90
CA GLY A 239 1.19 4.09 4.46
C GLY A 239 2.63 4.42 4.07
N LEU A 240 3.25 3.55 3.27
CA LEU A 240 4.62 3.71 2.79
C LEU A 240 4.70 4.93 1.86
N PRO A 241 5.45 5.99 2.22
CA PRO A 241 5.61 7.15 1.36
C PRO A 241 6.54 6.82 0.18
N LEU A 242 6.09 7.11 -1.02
CA LEU A 242 6.87 7.02 -2.25
C LEU A 242 6.92 8.39 -2.91
N TYR A 243 8.11 8.84 -3.28
CA TYR A 243 8.30 10.05 -4.05
C TYR A 243 7.79 9.89 -5.47
N LEU A 244 7.30 10.99 -6.03
CA LEU A 244 6.97 11.10 -7.44
C LEU A 244 7.92 12.08 -8.12
N ARG A 245 8.52 11.62 -9.21
CA ARG A 245 9.27 12.47 -10.14
C ARG A 245 8.67 12.31 -11.54
N ASP A 246 8.35 13.43 -12.17
CA ASP A 246 7.98 13.45 -13.59
C ASP A 246 9.25 13.33 -14.44
N GLY A 247 9.24 12.40 -15.37
CA GLY A 247 10.26 12.23 -16.41
C GLY A 247 9.81 12.80 -17.75
N GLU A 248 10.63 12.59 -18.77
CA GLU A 248 10.30 12.96 -20.15
C GLU A 248 9.14 12.12 -20.70
N GLU A 249 8.43 12.65 -21.71
CA GLU A 249 7.37 11.92 -22.44
C GLU A 249 6.23 11.35 -21.57
N GLY A 250 5.98 11.94 -20.40
CA GLY A 250 4.93 11.50 -19.47
C GLY A 250 5.32 10.30 -18.62
N LEU A 251 6.60 9.90 -18.63
CA LEU A 251 7.15 8.94 -17.69
C LEU A 251 7.00 9.46 -16.26
N LYS A 252 6.78 8.54 -15.32
CA LYS A 252 6.78 8.79 -13.89
C LYS A 252 7.73 7.85 -13.20
N GLU A 253 8.47 8.37 -12.23
CA GLU A 253 9.29 7.56 -11.34
C GLU A 253 8.68 7.60 -9.95
N VAL A 254 8.48 6.41 -9.40
CA VAL A 254 7.94 6.19 -8.06
C VAL A 254 9.01 5.48 -7.25
N TYR A 255 9.54 6.12 -6.20
CA TYR A 255 10.75 5.63 -5.54
C TYR A 255 10.81 5.94 -4.04
N VAL A 256 11.66 5.19 -3.35
CA VAL A 256 12.13 5.49 -2.00
C VAL A 256 13.53 6.08 -2.06
N ASP A 257 13.83 7.01 -1.15
CA ASP A 257 15.16 7.59 -1.01
C ASP A 257 16.00 6.84 0.03
N ARG A 258 17.26 7.27 0.17
CA ARG A 258 18.22 6.74 1.12
C ARG A 258 17.70 6.75 2.56
N GLU A 259 17.11 7.86 3.00
CA GLU A 259 16.63 8.01 4.38
C GLU A 259 15.49 7.04 4.69
N MET A 260 14.61 6.78 3.71
CA MET A 260 13.56 5.77 3.83
C MET A 260 14.11 4.34 3.85
N MET A 261 15.21 4.07 3.13
CA MET A 261 15.83 2.74 3.07
C MET A 261 16.68 2.41 4.30
N LEU A 262 17.35 3.40 4.89
CA LEU A 262 18.32 3.20 5.98
C LEU A 262 17.81 2.34 7.15
N PRO A 263 16.59 2.56 7.71
CA PRO A 263 16.10 1.74 8.82
C PRO A 263 15.95 0.27 8.44
N VAL A 264 15.47 0.00 7.23
CA VAL A 264 15.26 -1.37 6.73
C VAL A 264 16.60 -2.04 6.45
N VAL A 265 17.51 -1.34 5.78
CA VAL A 265 18.82 -1.86 5.40
C VAL A 265 19.67 -2.20 6.63
N LYS A 266 19.68 -1.34 7.65
CA LYS A 266 20.38 -1.58 8.93
C LYS A 266 19.85 -2.79 9.71
N MET A 267 18.62 -3.19 9.44
CA MET A 267 17.97 -4.33 10.08
C MET A 267 18.28 -5.66 9.37
N LEU A 268 18.64 -5.64 8.08
CA LEU A 268 18.88 -6.84 7.28
C LEU A 268 19.93 -7.78 7.89
N PRO A 269 21.09 -7.32 8.42
CA PRO A 269 22.07 -8.21 9.03
C PRO A 269 21.49 -8.99 10.23
N SER A 270 20.69 -8.33 11.08
CA SER A 270 20.04 -8.99 12.22
C SER A 270 19.00 -10.00 11.77
N LEU A 271 18.23 -9.71 10.72
CA LEU A 271 17.28 -10.65 10.14
C LEU A 271 17.96 -11.88 9.53
N LEU A 272 19.06 -11.68 8.79
CA LEU A 272 19.87 -12.78 8.26
C LEU A 272 20.47 -13.63 9.39
N SER A 273 20.98 -13.02 10.45
CA SER A 273 21.49 -13.79 11.59
C SER A 273 20.39 -14.61 12.28
N ALA A 274 19.16 -14.09 12.38
CA ALA A 274 18.06 -14.76 13.06
C ALA A 274 17.39 -15.86 12.22
N TYR A 275 17.33 -15.68 10.89
CA TYR A 275 16.52 -16.52 10.00
C TYR A 275 17.31 -17.13 8.84
N GLY A 276 18.58 -16.76 8.64
CA GLY A 276 19.38 -17.10 7.48
C GLY A 276 19.58 -18.60 7.29
N ASP A 277 19.64 -19.37 8.37
CA ASP A 277 19.76 -20.83 8.31
C ASP A 277 18.56 -21.49 7.61
N LYS A 278 17.40 -20.82 7.58
CA LYS A 278 16.20 -21.31 6.87
C LYS A 278 16.24 -21.06 5.36
N LEU A 279 17.21 -20.28 4.87
CA LEU A 279 17.34 -19.91 3.45
C LEU A 279 18.11 -20.97 2.64
N GLY A 280 18.69 -21.98 3.28
CA GLY A 280 19.42 -23.05 2.62
C GLY A 280 20.55 -22.52 1.75
N ASP A 281 20.60 -22.99 0.49
CA ASP A 281 21.67 -22.65 -0.46
C ASP A 281 21.71 -21.16 -0.84
N TYR A 282 20.64 -20.39 -0.58
CA TYR A 282 20.60 -18.95 -0.85
C TYR A 282 21.23 -18.09 0.25
N LYS A 283 21.55 -18.68 1.41
CA LYS A 283 22.05 -17.94 2.57
C LYS A 283 23.32 -17.16 2.26
N GLU A 284 24.33 -17.82 1.67
CA GLU A 284 25.63 -17.21 1.40
C GLU A 284 25.53 -16.05 0.40
N THR A 285 24.76 -16.24 -0.68
CA THR A 285 24.49 -15.17 -1.66
C THR A 285 23.78 -13.97 -1.01
N LEU A 286 22.81 -14.21 -0.14
CA LEU A 286 22.10 -13.13 0.56
C LEU A 286 22.97 -12.43 1.60
N GLU A 287 23.87 -13.15 2.28
CA GLU A 287 24.86 -12.56 3.18
C GLU A 287 25.78 -11.60 2.42
N GLN A 288 26.27 -11.98 1.24
CA GLN A 288 27.09 -11.11 0.39
C GLN A 288 26.31 -9.88 -0.09
N ILE A 289 25.07 -10.05 -0.56
CA ILE A 289 24.22 -8.94 -1.00
C ILE A 289 23.99 -7.96 0.16
N VAL A 290 23.64 -8.45 1.36
CA VAL A 290 23.40 -7.59 2.51
C VAL A 290 24.68 -6.91 2.98
N ALA A 291 25.82 -7.62 2.98
CA ALA A 291 27.11 -7.06 3.34
C ALA A 291 27.53 -5.90 2.42
N ALA A 292 27.16 -5.93 1.14
CA ALA A 292 27.42 -4.84 0.19
C ALA A 292 26.33 -3.75 0.19
N LEU A 293 25.06 -4.11 0.42
CA LEU A 293 23.94 -3.17 0.36
C LEU A 293 23.99 -2.17 1.52
N VAL A 294 24.34 -2.64 2.71
CA VAL A 294 24.45 -1.78 3.90
C VAL A 294 25.45 -0.62 3.68
N PRO A 295 26.74 -0.85 3.37
CA PRO A 295 27.69 0.23 3.15
C PRO A 295 27.35 1.06 1.91
N LEU A 296 26.78 0.47 0.84
CA LEU A 296 26.30 1.25 -0.31
C LEU A 296 25.27 2.29 0.14
N VAL A 297 24.27 1.90 0.92
CA VAL A 297 23.25 2.84 1.39
C VAL A 297 23.80 3.81 2.43
N GLU A 298 24.65 3.35 3.34
CA GLU A 298 25.20 4.21 4.39
C GLU A 298 26.20 5.26 3.89
N ASN A 299 27.01 4.93 2.87
CA ASN A 299 28.10 5.80 2.44
C ASN A 299 27.76 6.68 1.23
N SER A 300 26.66 6.40 0.54
CA SER A 300 26.22 7.22 -0.59
C SER A 300 25.49 8.46 -0.12
N GLU A 301 25.61 9.55 -0.87
CA GLU A 301 24.87 10.80 -0.66
C GLU A 301 23.41 10.65 -1.13
N VAL A 302 23.24 10.03 -2.30
CA VAL A 302 21.94 9.74 -2.90
C VAL A 302 21.83 8.24 -3.09
N VAL A 303 20.70 7.68 -2.67
CA VAL A 303 20.26 6.35 -3.08
C VAL A 303 18.77 6.44 -3.38
N GLU A 304 18.37 6.03 -4.58
CA GLU A 304 16.96 5.96 -4.97
C GLU A 304 16.65 4.57 -5.51
N LEU A 305 15.68 3.88 -4.93
CA LEU A 305 15.19 2.60 -5.44
C LEU A 305 13.74 2.76 -5.85
N GLY A 306 13.41 2.47 -7.11
CA GLY A 306 12.07 2.73 -7.59
C GLY A 306 11.70 2.11 -8.93
N LEU A 307 10.45 2.34 -9.31
CA LEU A 307 9.89 1.93 -10.59
C LEU A 307 9.74 3.12 -11.51
N GLN A 308 10.02 2.90 -12.80
CA GLN A 308 9.64 3.80 -13.86
C GLN A 308 8.35 3.30 -14.53
N LEU A 309 7.38 4.20 -14.64
CA LEU A 309 6.04 3.99 -15.14
C LEU A 309 5.83 4.84 -16.39
N ALA A 310 5.23 4.28 -17.44
CA ALA A 310 4.81 5.01 -18.62
C ALA A 310 3.28 5.02 -18.72
N PRO A 311 2.68 6.02 -19.40
CA PRO A 311 1.27 5.98 -19.74
C PRO A 311 0.94 4.66 -20.45
N TYR A 312 -0.09 3.96 -19.97
CA TYR A 312 -0.45 2.66 -20.52
C TYR A 312 -0.78 2.77 -22.01
N THR A 313 -0.16 1.89 -22.79
CA THR A 313 -0.52 1.66 -24.18
C THR A 313 -1.15 0.28 -24.28
N GLU A 314 -2.28 0.14 -24.98
CA GLU A 314 -2.78 -1.19 -25.33
C GLU A 314 -1.79 -1.83 -26.31
N ILE A 315 -0.83 -2.57 -25.78
CA ILE A 315 0.09 -3.36 -26.59
C ILE A 315 -0.68 -4.61 -27.05
N PRO A 316 -0.80 -4.89 -28.36
CA PRO A 316 -1.30 -6.18 -28.81
C PRO A 316 -0.40 -7.28 -28.25
N THR A 317 -1.02 -8.30 -27.67
CA THR A 317 -0.39 -9.48 -27.07
C THR A 317 0.95 -9.82 -27.73
N PRO A 318 2.09 -9.81 -27.00
CA PRO A 318 3.39 -10.08 -27.60
C PRO A 318 3.37 -11.46 -28.27
N ALA A 319 3.77 -11.50 -29.55
CA ALA A 319 4.08 -12.75 -30.20
C ALA A 319 5.20 -13.46 -29.41
N THR A 320 4.88 -14.68 -28.99
CA THR A 320 5.72 -15.69 -28.35
C THR A 320 7.16 -15.68 -28.83
N ASN A 321 8.10 -15.28 -27.97
CA ASN A 321 9.51 -15.66 -28.12
C ASN A 321 10.13 -16.07 -26.78
N VAL A 322 9.48 -17.06 -26.16
CA VAL A 322 9.80 -17.70 -24.86
C VAL A 322 11.26 -18.20 -24.78
N GLN A 323 11.89 -18.54 -25.92
CA GLN A 323 13.27 -19.05 -25.96
C GLN A 323 14.36 -18.03 -25.58
N SER A 324 14.09 -16.73 -25.68
CA SER A 324 15.09 -15.69 -25.35
C SER A 324 15.21 -15.45 -23.84
N LEU A 325 14.11 -15.65 -23.10
CA LEU A 325 13.98 -15.27 -21.70
C LEU A 325 14.52 -16.36 -20.75
N SER A 326 14.29 -17.65 -21.06
CA SER A 326 14.90 -18.76 -20.30
C SER A 326 16.43 -18.71 -20.35
N LYS A 327 17.01 -18.29 -21.48
CA LYS A 327 18.46 -18.08 -21.62
C LYS A 327 18.98 -16.87 -20.83
N MET A 328 18.17 -15.83 -20.66
CA MET A 328 18.54 -14.67 -19.83
C MET A 328 18.53 -15.03 -18.34
N ILE A 329 17.53 -15.78 -17.87
CA ILE A 329 17.44 -16.27 -16.49
C ILE A 329 18.62 -17.20 -16.17
N GLU A 330 18.92 -18.16 -17.04
CA GLU A 330 20.03 -19.11 -16.84
C GLU A 330 21.40 -18.41 -16.80
N ASN A 331 21.61 -17.37 -17.61
CA ASN A 331 22.82 -16.57 -17.60
C ASN A 331 22.95 -15.67 -16.36
N ALA A 332 21.84 -15.22 -15.77
CA ALA A 332 21.85 -14.47 -14.53
C ALA A 332 22.31 -15.37 -13.38
N SER A 333 21.74 -16.56 -13.22
CA SER A 333 22.12 -17.54 -12.19
C SER A 333 23.60 -17.91 -12.27
N LEU A 334 24.16 -18.05 -13.47
CA LEU A 334 25.57 -18.42 -13.69
C LEU A 334 26.58 -17.34 -13.33
N LYS A 335 26.18 -16.06 -13.28
CA LYS A 335 27.07 -14.94 -12.92
C LYS A 335 27.20 -14.71 -11.41
N PHE A 336 26.28 -15.23 -10.60
CA PHE A 336 26.31 -15.10 -9.14
C PHE A 336 26.89 -16.32 -8.41
N VAL A 337 27.21 -17.40 -9.14
CA VAL A 337 27.75 -18.66 -8.59
C VAL A 337 29.23 -18.85 -8.96
N LYS A 338 29.90 -17.81 -9.50
CA LYS A 338 31.31 -17.88 -9.90
C LYS A 338 32.18 -16.87 -9.20
#